data_AF-A0A9Q0EAV2-F1
#
_entry.id   AF-A0A9Q0EAV2-F1
#
_cell.length_a   1.000
_cell.length_b   1.000
_cell.length_c   1.000
_cell.angle_alpha   90.00
_cell.angle_beta   90.00
_cell.angle_gamma   90.00
#
_symmetry.space_group_name_H-M   'P 1'
#
loop_
_entity.id
_entity.type
_entity.pdbx_description
1 polymer ?
#
loop_
_entity_poly.entity_id
_entity_poly.type
_entity_poly.pdbx_seq_one_letter_code
_entity_poly.pdbx_strand_id
1 'polypeptide(L)'
;FLSEPGSGSQGPTAPSLCTVSPASLAAHPLGAFRVLQNKAVPDHITRDKLEKVLAMLQGANQKALLMYSNVDMRSQEAYEMAVRGALGPDGKSAPILTGLRVKSFQPPHFTLELQCLNETQRYLRKVVHEIGLELRSTASCTAVRRTRDGGFTLDHALTRRQWTAADVALVVQRDHASKIRRNGRLPAAQSRYLSVQPSIDSDSESSEDIRSHTDLR
;
A
#
# COMPACT_ATOMS: atom_id res chain seq x y z
N PHE A 1 59.65 28.50 -23.84
CA PHE A 1 59.28 29.36 -24.97
C PHE A 1 58.22 28.66 -25.80
N LEU A 2 56.96 28.80 -25.40
CA LEU A 2 55.80 28.39 -26.19
C LEU A 2 54.74 29.47 -25.98
N SER A 3 54.43 30.18 -27.07
CA SER A 3 53.29 31.07 -27.19
C SER A 3 52.01 30.24 -27.33
N GLU A 4 50.94 30.63 -26.66
CA GLU A 4 49.80 31.37 -27.26
C GLU A 4 48.63 31.45 -26.24
N PRO A 5 47.72 32.42 -26.41
CA PRO A 5 46.89 33.00 -25.35
C PRO A 5 45.38 32.70 -25.46
N GLY A 6 44.66 32.99 -24.36
CA GLY A 6 43.27 33.47 -24.30
C GLY A 6 42.16 32.54 -24.81
N SER A 7 40.91 32.64 -24.41
CA SER A 7 40.16 33.40 -23.40
C SER A 7 38.72 32.81 -23.48
N GLY A 8 37.92 32.95 -22.42
CA GLY A 8 36.46 32.88 -22.57
C GLY A 8 35.77 31.64 -22.00
N SER A 9 35.10 31.88 -20.89
CA SER A 9 34.08 31.08 -20.20
C SER A 9 33.01 30.40 -21.07
N GLN A 10 32.60 29.19 -20.70
CA GLN A 10 31.19 28.85 -20.41
C GLN A 10 31.07 27.47 -19.72
N GLY A 11 30.06 27.35 -18.85
CA GLY A 11 29.91 26.37 -17.77
C GLY A 11 29.59 24.92 -18.14
N PRO A 12 29.26 24.09 -17.13
CA PRO A 12 29.27 22.64 -17.23
C PRO A 12 28.15 22.11 -18.13
N THR A 13 28.55 21.25 -19.05
CA THR A 13 27.71 20.34 -19.84
C THR A 13 26.68 19.65 -18.95
N ALA A 14 25.40 19.83 -19.30
CA ALA A 14 24.24 19.26 -18.65
C ALA A 14 24.36 17.73 -18.52
N PRO A 15 23.93 17.12 -17.38
CA PRO A 15 23.76 15.68 -17.32
C PRO A 15 22.59 15.27 -18.21
N SER A 16 22.83 14.27 -19.04
CA SER A 16 21.86 13.53 -19.84
C SER A 16 20.59 13.23 -19.03
N LEU A 17 19.46 13.75 -19.50
CA LEU A 17 18.12 13.35 -19.07
C LEU A 17 17.91 11.88 -19.46
N CYS A 18 18.32 10.96 -18.59
CA CYS A 18 17.95 9.56 -18.71
C CYS A 18 16.46 9.45 -18.40
N THR A 19 15.67 9.28 -19.46
CA THR A 19 14.26 8.93 -19.42
C THR A 19 14.11 7.63 -18.63
N VAL A 20 13.64 7.72 -17.39
CA VAL A 20 13.27 6.54 -16.60
C VAL A 20 11.98 5.97 -17.20
N SER A 21 12.13 4.91 -18.00
CA SER A 21 11.01 4.08 -18.45
C SER A 21 10.24 3.54 -17.23
N PRO A 22 8.90 3.63 -17.19
CA PRO A 22 8.09 3.09 -16.09
C PRO A 22 7.90 1.59 -16.31
N ALA A 23 8.99 0.82 -16.24
CA ALA A 23 8.98 -0.62 -16.44
C ALA A 23 9.56 -1.32 -15.22
N SER A 24 8.80 -1.34 -14.13
CA SER A 24 8.71 -2.46 -13.18
C SER A 24 7.81 -2.05 -11.99
N LEU A 25 6.50 -2.05 -12.21
CA LEU A 25 5.53 -2.01 -11.11
C LEU A 25 5.41 -3.43 -10.50
N ALA A 26 6.52 -3.98 -10.01
CA ALA A 26 6.54 -5.19 -9.21
C ALA A 26 6.75 -4.87 -7.71
N ALA A 27 6.38 -3.67 -7.27
CA ALA A 27 6.37 -3.31 -5.86
C ALA A 27 5.12 -3.91 -5.20
N HIS A 28 5.33 -4.78 -4.21
CA HIS A 28 4.29 -5.49 -3.45
C HIS A 28 3.15 -4.56 -3.01
N PRO A 29 1.93 -4.68 -3.57
CA PRO A 29 0.84 -3.77 -3.18
C PRO A 29 0.26 -4.14 -1.80
N LEU A 30 0.83 -3.57 -0.75
CA LEU A 30 0.21 -3.53 0.56
C LEU A 30 -1.02 -2.59 0.48
N GLY A 31 -2.16 -3.07 1.00
CA GLY A 31 -3.40 -2.33 1.21
C GLY A 31 -3.93 -1.53 0.02
N ALA A 32 -4.73 -2.12 -0.87
CA ALA A 32 -5.47 -1.34 -1.87
C ALA A 32 -6.82 -0.90 -1.29
N PHE A 33 -6.98 0.38 -0.95
CA PHE A 33 -8.20 0.91 -0.34
C PHE A 33 -9.03 1.72 -1.33
N ARG A 34 -10.31 1.40 -1.43
CA ARG A 34 -11.30 2.25 -2.10
C ARG A 34 -11.90 3.19 -1.07
N VAL A 35 -11.61 4.48 -1.19
CA VAL A 35 -12.24 5.54 -0.39
C VAL A 35 -13.39 6.13 -1.19
N LEU A 36 -14.57 6.20 -0.57
CA LEU A 36 -15.76 6.80 -1.16
C LEU A 36 -16.08 8.14 -0.47
N GLN A 37 -16.25 9.15 -1.32
CA GLN A 37 -17.22 10.24 -1.23
C GLN A 37 -16.88 11.49 -0.41
N ASN A 38 -17.54 12.59 -0.79
CA ASN A 38 -17.70 13.86 -0.07
C ASN A 38 -19.17 14.35 -0.20
N LYS A 39 -19.63 15.18 0.74
CA LYS A 39 -20.85 16.01 0.66
C LYS A 39 -20.42 17.47 0.44
N ALA A 40 -20.90 18.08 -0.65
CA ALA A 40 -20.63 19.45 -1.13
C ALA A 40 -19.24 19.66 -1.77
N VAL A 41 -19.16 19.37 -3.08
CA VAL A 41 -18.08 19.83 -3.95
C VAL A 41 -18.59 21.12 -4.61
N PRO A 42 -18.05 22.30 -4.28
CA PRO A 42 -18.33 23.53 -5.02
C PRO A 42 -17.84 23.43 -6.47
N ASP A 43 -18.46 24.20 -7.37
CA ASP A 43 -18.25 24.14 -8.83
C ASP A 43 -16.79 24.31 -9.29
N HIS A 44 -15.92 24.85 -8.43
CA HIS A 44 -14.52 25.09 -8.74
C HIS A 44 -13.63 23.83 -8.71
N ILE A 45 -14.10 22.69 -8.21
CA ILE A 45 -13.28 21.47 -8.07
C ILE A 45 -13.41 20.63 -9.33
N THR A 46 -12.34 20.62 -10.12
CA THR A 46 -12.22 19.77 -11.31
C THR A 46 -11.38 18.52 -11.01
N ARG A 47 -11.48 17.52 -11.89
CA ARG A 47 -10.65 16.31 -11.83
C ARG A 47 -9.15 16.65 -11.82
N ASP A 48 -8.73 17.60 -12.64
CA ASP A 48 -7.31 18.00 -12.74
C ASP A 48 -6.78 18.61 -11.45
N LYS A 49 -7.62 19.38 -10.73
CA LYS A 49 -7.25 19.91 -9.41
C LYS A 49 -7.08 18.77 -8.41
N LEU A 50 -8.00 17.82 -8.40
CA LEU A 50 -7.88 16.63 -7.55
C LEU A 50 -6.61 15.84 -7.85
N GLU A 51 -6.30 15.57 -9.12
CA GLU A 51 -5.09 14.83 -9.51
C GLU A 51 -3.81 15.57 -9.10
N LYS A 52 -3.78 16.91 -9.21
CA LYS A 52 -2.66 17.73 -8.70
C LYS A 52 -2.46 17.59 -7.19
N VAL A 53 -3.54 17.61 -6.42
CA VAL A 53 -3.47 17.40 -4.95
C VAL A 53 -2.96 15.99 -4.62
N LEU A 54 -3.43 14.97 -5.34
CA LEU A 54 -2.96 13.60 -5.13
C LEU A 54 -1.47 13.44 -5.47
N ALA A 55 -1.00 14.06 -6.55
CA ALA A 55 0.41 14.04 -6.92
C ALA A 55 1.30 14.70 -5.85
N MET A 56 0.84 15.83 -5.28
CA MET A 56 1.52 16.49 -4.17
C MET A 56 1.61 15.59 -2.94
N LEU A 57 0.49 14.97 -2.54
CA LEU A 57 0.47 14.03 -1.40
C LEU A 57 1.37 12.81 -1.65
N GLN A 58 1.38 12.29 -2.86
CA GLN A 58 2.25 11.18 -3.24
C GLN A 58 3.73 11.57 -3.14
N GLY A 59 4.10 12.76 -3.63
CA GLY A 59 5.47 13.27 -3.50
C GLY A 59 5.91 13.46 -2.03
N ALA A 60 5.01 13.98 -1.17
CA ALA A 60 5.27 14.10 0.26
C ALA A 60 5.52 12.75 0.94
N ASN A 61 4.75 11.73 0.57
CA ASN A 61 4.90 10.37 1.12
C ASN A 61 6.11 9.62 0.54
N GLN A 62 6.53 9.92 -0.69
CA GLN A 62 7.76 9.35 -1.25
C GLN A 62 8.97 9.76 -0.42
N LYS A 63 9.03 11.01 0.04
CA LYS A 63 10.08 11.46 0.97
C LYS A 63 10.05 10.69 2.29
N ALA A 64 8.86 10.43 2.84
CA ALA A 64 8.71 9.61 4.04
C ALA A 64 9.21 8.17 3.81
N LEU A 65 8.90 7.58 2.66
CA LEU A 65 9.37 6.25 2.29
C LEU A 65 10.90 6.13 2.33
N LEU A 66 11.60 7.13 1.77
CA LEU A 66 13.07 7.21 1.79
C LEU A 66 13.64 7.46 3.19
N MET A 67 12.92 8.19 4.04
CA MET A 67 13.35 8.48 5.40
C MET A 67 13.23 7.27 6.32
N TYR A 68 12.24 6.41 6.09
CA TYR A 68 12.01 5.22 6.90
C TYR A 68 12.73 3.98 6.36
N SER A 69 13.45 4.06 5.24
CA SER A 69 14.31 2.96 4.78
C SER A 69 15.57 2.89 5.65
N ASN A 70 15.86 1.73 6.20
CA ASN A 70 17.04 1.46 7.04
C ASN A 70 18.32 1.22 6.20
N VAL A 71 18.47 1.95 5.10
CA VAL A 71 19.64 1.83 4.20
C VAL A 71 20.19 3.22 3.90
N ASP A 72 21.52 3.32 3.83
CA ASP A 72 22.18 4.57 3.44
C ASP A 72 21.84 4.91 1.98
N MET A 73 21.14 6.02 1.77
CA MET A 73 20.70 6.49 0.46
C MET A 73 21.86 6.80 -0.52
N ARG A 74 23.09 6.94 -0.03
CA ARG A 74 24.29 7.12 -0.87
C ARG A 74 24.95 5.80 -1.29
N SER A 75 24.49 4.68 -0.75
CA SER A 75 25.05 3.37 -1.05
C SER A 75 24.56 2.79 -2.38
N GLN A 76 25.35 1.89 -2.95
CA GLN A 76 24.94 1.09 -4.11
C GLN A 76 23.73 0.21 -3.80
N GLU A 77 23.61 -0.28 -2.56
CA GLU A 77 22.48 -1.10 -2.10
C GLU A 77 21.15 -0.33 -2.19
N ALA A 78 21.12 0.93 -1.73
CA ALA A 78 19.93 1.78 -1.86
C ALA A 78 19.52 1.97 -3.32
N TYR A 79 20.50 2.16 -4.22
CA TYR A 79 20.25 2.28 -5.66
C TYR A 79 19.64 0.99 -6.22
N GLU A 80 20.21 -0.17 -5.91
CA GLU A 80 19.68 -1.47 -6.37
C GLU A 80 18.26 -1.72 -5.86
N MET A 81 17.98 -1.40 -4.60
CA MET A 81 16.65 -1.53 -4.02
C MET A 81 15.64 -0.58 -4.67
N ALA A 82 16.04 0.66 -4.97
CA ALA A 82 15.19 1.63 -5.65
C ALA A 82 14.84 1.17 -7.07
N VAL A 83 15.83 0.69 -7.83
CA VAL A 83 15.62 0.16 -9.19
C VAL A 83 14.68 -1.06 -9.19
N ARG A 84 14.80 -1.92 -8.17
CA ARG A 84 13.91 -3.08 -7.99
C ARG A 84 12.53 -2.72 -7.44
N GLY A 85 12.30 -1.47 -7.02
CA GLY A 85 11.07 -1.06 -6.34
C GLY A 85 10.88 -1.71 -4.97
N ALA A 86 11.97 -2.16 -4.34
CA ALA A 86 11.99 -2.82 -3.03
C ALA A 86 12.30 -1.84 -1.89
N LEU A 87 12.52 -0.56 -2.19
CA LEU A 87 12.79 0.46 -1.20
C LEU A 87 11.51 0.76 -0.40
N GLY A 88 11.57 0.55 0.90
CA GLY A 88 10.45 0.72 1.80
C GLY A 88 10.87 0.76 3.26
N PRO A 89 9.92 0.98 4.18
CA PRO A 89 10.19 1.02 5.60
C PRO A 89 10.65 -0.36 6.09
N ASP A 90 11.76 -0.38 6.81
CA ASP A 90 12.27 -1.59 7.47
C ASP A 90 11.78 -1.61 8.93
N GLY A 91 10.61 -2.20 9.16
CA GLY A 91 10.00 -2.34 10.48
C GLY A 91 8.83 -1.38 10.76
N LYS A 92 8.72 -0.92 12.01
CA LYS A 92 7.62 -0.06 12.47
C LYS A 92 7.83 1.36 11.93
N SER A 93 7.01 1.77 10.97
CA SER A 93 6.99 3.15 10.45
C SER A 93 5.66 3.83 10.75
N ALA A 94 5.63 5.16 10.60
CA ALA A 94 4.37 5.85 10.41
C ALA A 94 3.64 5.32 9.15
N PRO A 95 2.32 5.51 9.03
CA PRO A 95 1.59 5.19 7.81
C PRO A 95 2.18 5.94 6.60
N ILE A 96 2.41 5.23 5.48
CA ILE A 96 2.99 5.81 4.26
C ILE A 96 2.09 5.49 3.07
N LEU A 97 1.76 6.51 2.27
CA LEU A 97 1.07 6.31 0.98
C LEU A 97 2.09 6.02 -0.12
N THR A 98 2.02 4.83 -0.71
CA THR A 98 2.90 4.43 -1.82
C THR A 98 2.29 4.73 -3.18
N GLY A 99 0.97 4.83 -3.26
CA GLY A 99 0.28 5.14 -4.51
C GLY A 99 -1.10 5.76 -4.28
N LEU A 100 -1.45 6.74 -5.10
CA LEU A 100 -2.77 7.36 -5.11
C LEU A 100 -3.26 7.49 -6.55
N ARG A 101 -4.53 7.15 -6.80
CA ARG A 101 -5.17 7.40 -8.09
C ARG A 101 -6.66 7.68 -7.97
N VAL A 102 -7.18 8.45 -8.91
CA VAL A 102 -8.62 8.66 -9.06
C VAL A 102 -9.22 7.49 -9.82
N LYS A 103 -10.17 6.79 -9.21
CA LYS A 103 -10.91 5.69 -9.85
C LYS A 103 -12.19 6.17 -10.53
N SER A 104 -12.90 7.10 -9.89
CA SER A 104 -14.10 7.72 -10.47
C SER A 104 -14.24 9.14 -9.94
N PHE A 105 -14.70 10.04 -10.80
CA PHE A 105 -14.95 11.43 -10.45
C PHE A 105 -16.33 11.83 -10.96
N GLN A 106 -17.29 11.94 -10.05
CA GLN A 106 -18.68 12.28 -10.31
C GLN A 106 -19.13 13.28 -9.24
N PRO A 107 -18.75 14.57 -9.37
CA PRO A 107 -19.06 15.59 -8.37
C PRO A 107 -20.52 15.54 -7.89
N PRO A 108 -20.79 15.61 -6.58
CA PRO A 108 -19.85 15.88 -5.49
C PRO A 108 -19.11 14.65 -4.95
N HIS A 109 -19.15 13.53 -5.66
CA HIS A 109 -18.62 12.25 -5.23
C HIS A 109 -17.40 11.84 -6.04
N PHE A 110 -16.39 11.32 -5.38
CA PHE A 110 -15.24 10.74 -6.05
C PHE A 110 -14.81 9.48 -5.32
N THR A 111 -14.18 8.58 -6.08
CA THR A 111 -13.58 7.37 -5.58
C THR A 111 -12.08 7.47 -5.75
N LEU A 112 -11.34 7.30 -4.67
CA LEU A 112 -9.89 7.13 -4.71
C LEU A 112 -9.51 5.67 -4.52
N GLU A 113 -8.43 5.29 -5.17
CA GLU A 113 -7.71 4.08 -4.86
C GLU A 113 -6.35 4.45 -4.27
N LEU A 114 -6.08 3.94 -3.08
CA LEU A 114 -4.89 4.23 -2.29
C LEU A 114 -4.11 2.94 -2.06
N GLN A 115 -2.79 3.02 -2.16
CA GLN A 115 -1.85 1.99 -1.73
C GLN A 115 -1.09 2.53 -0.53
N CYS A 116 -1.09 1.78 0.56
CA CYS A 116 -0.60 2.25 1.85
C CYS A 116 0.22 1.18 2.55
N LEU A 117 1.16 1.63 3.38
CA LEU A 117 1.94 0.82 4.31
C LEU A 117 1.58 1.22 5.74
N ASN A 118 1.49 0.25 6.64
CA ASN A 118 1.31 0.46 8.08
C ASN A 118 0.14 1.40 8.42
N GLU A 119 -0.95 1.31 7.64
CA GLU A 119 -2.07 2.23 7.71
C GLU A 119 -3.06 1.94 8.83
N THR A 120 -3.84 2.96 9.19
CA THR A 120 -4.99 2.84 10.09
C THR A 120 -6.22 3.48 9.48
N GLN A 121 -7.41 3.09 9.92
CA GLN A 121 -8.65 3.73 9.47
C GLN A 121 -8.66 5.25 9.78
N ARG A 122 -8.10 5.65 10.93
CA ARG A 122 -7.94 7.05 11.32
C ARG A 122 -7.03 7.81 10.35
N TYR A 123 -5.93 7.18 9.92
CA TYR A 123 -5.02 7.77 8.95
C TYR A 123 -5.71 7.99 7.59
N LEU A 124 -6.44 6.99 7.07
CA LEU A 124 -7.18 7.14 5.81
C LEU A 124 -8.19 8.30 5.86
N ARG A 125 -8.89 8.47 7.00
CA ARG A 125 -9.78 9.61 7.23
C ARG A 125 -9.03 10.94 7.23
N LYS A 126 -7.84 10.99 7.85
CA LYS A 126 -6.98 12.18 7.86
C LYS A 126 -6.54 12.55 6.45
N VAL A 127 -6.14 11.59 5.63
CA VAL A 127 -5.75 11.81 4.22
C VAL A 127 -6.90 12.45 3.44
N VAL A 128 -8.13 11.95 3.60
CA VAL A 128 -9.31 12.53 2.96
C VAL A 128 -9.54 13.97 3.41
N HIS A 129 -9.37 14.24 4.71
CA HIS A 129 -9.50 15.59 5.24
C HIS A 129 -8.42 16.54 4.66
N GLU A 130 -7.17 16.11 4.59
CA GLU A 130 -6.06 16.86 3.98
C GLU A 130 -6.33 17.17 2.49
N ILE A 131 -6.88 16.21 1.74
CA ILE A 131 -7.32 16.44 0.35
C ILE A 131 -8.40 17.52 0.27
N GLY A 132 -9.38 17.48 1.18
CA GLY A 132 -10.42 18.50 1.26
C GLY A 132 -9.84 19.90 1.48
N LEU A 133 -8.94 20.03 2.46
CA LEU A 133 -8.28 21.30 2.77
C LEU A 133 -7.51 21.87 1.57
N GLU A 134 -6.73 21.03 0.89
CA GLU A 134 -5.97 21.46 -0.29
C GLU A 134 -6.88 21.91 -1.45
N LEU A 135 -8.05 21.29 -1.59
CA LEU A 135 -9.08 21.69 -2.54
C LEU A 135 -9.90 22.91 -2.11
N ARG A 136 -9.56 23.52 -0.96
CA ARG A 136 -10.30 24.63 -0.33
C ARG A 136 -11.76 24.26 -0.08
N SER A 137 -11.98 23.05 0.41
CA SER A 137 -13.30 22.49 0.69
C SER A 137 -13.24 21.62 1.95
N THR A 138 -14.37 20.99 2.29
CA THR A 138 -14.43 19.96 3.33
C THR A 138 -14.61 18.62 2.64
N ALA A 139 -13.85 17.61 3.04
CA ALA A 139 -14.03 16.24 2.57
C ALA A 139 -14.14 15.28 3.75
N SER A 140 -15.08 14.33 3.67
CA SER A 140 -15.32 13.32 4.69
C SER A 140 -15.56 11.96 4.06
N CYS A 141 -14.84 10.95 4.55
CA CYS A 141 -14.92 9.59 4.04
C CYS A 141 -16.22 8.89 4.47
N THR A 142 -17.02 8.42 3.52
CA THR A 142 -18.25 7.65 3.79
C THR A 142 -17.99 6.16 3.90
N ALA A 143 -17.13 5.62 3.05
CA ALA A 143 -16.79 4.20 3.06
C ALA A 143 -15.35 3.94 2.66
N VAL A 144 -14.78 2.91 3.29
CA VAL A 144 -13.45 2.39 3.01
C VAL A 144 -13.59 0.89 2.74
N ARG A 145 -13.03 0.42 1.62
CA ARG A 145 -12.95 -1.01 1.33
C ARG A 145 -11.51 -1.40 1.05
N ARG A 146 -10.94 -2.27 1.90
CA ARG A 146 -9.68 -2.97 1.62
C ARG A 146 -9.96 -4.01 0.53
N THR A 147 -9.25 -3.91 -0.59
CA THR A 147 -9.39 -4.78 -1.77
C THR A 147 -8.21 -5.73 -1.93
N ARG A 148 -7.10 -5.44 -1.25
CA ARG A 148 -5.89 -6.26 -1.26
C ARG A 148 -5.12 -6.09 0.03
N ASP A 149 -4.52 -7.17 0.48
CA ASP A 149 -3.62 -7.22 1.62
C ASP A 149 -2.42 -8.12 1.31
N GLY A 150 -1.29 -7.53 0.93
CA GLY A 150 -0.11 -8.30 0.54
C GLY A 150 -0.42 -9.24 -0.63
N GLY A 151 -0.34 -10.56 -0.42
CA GLY A 151 -0.69 -11.55 -1.44
C GLY A 151 -2.20 -11.74 -1.63
N PHE A 152 -3.00 -11.38 -0.62
CA PHE A 152 -4.42 -11.70 -0.59
C PHE A 152 -5.27 -10.65 -1.27
N THR A 153 -6.15 -11.06 -2.18
CA THR A 153 -7.12 -10.20 -2.87
C THR A 153 -8.53 -10.45 -2.35
N LEU A 154 -9.52 -9.72 -2.88
CA LEU A 154 -10.93 -9.95 -2.58
C LEU A 154 -11.39 -11.38 -2.90
N ASP A 155 -10.78 -12.06 -3.88
CA ASP A 155 -11.15 -13.43 -4.25
C ASP A 155 -10.74 -14.45 -3.16
N HIS A 156 -9.81 -14.05 -2.30
CA HIS A 156 -9.39 -14.81 -1.13
C HIS A 156 -10.20 -14.46 0.12
N ALA A 157 -11.13 -13.48 0.04
CA ALA A 157 -11.89 -13.05 1.19
C ALA A 157 -12.98 -14.07 1.53
N LEU A 158 -12.88 -14.66 2.73
CA LEU A 158 -13.89 -15.56 3.27
C LEU A 158 -15.00 -14.77 3.96
N THR A 159 -16.24 -15.17 3.70
CA THR A 159 -17.40 -14.64 4.44
C THR A 159 -17.47 -15.28 5.82
N ARG A 160 -18.13 -14.65 6.80
CA ARG A 160 -18.24 -15.14 8.19
C ARG A 160 -18.70 -16.60 8.29
N ARG A 161 -19.58 -17.06 7.39
CA ARG A 161 -20.08 -18.44 7.34
C ARG A 161 -19.05 -19.47 6.84
N GLN A 162 -18.05 -19.01 6.09
CA GLN A 162 -16.99 -19.81 5.47
C GLN A 162 -15.66 -19.60 6.18
N TRP A 163 -15.68 -19.10 7.42
CA TRP A 163 -14.47 -18.90 8.21
C TRP A 163 -14.13 -20.18 9.00
N THR A 164 -14.06 -21.31 8.30
CA THR A 164 -13.64 -22.60 8.86
C THR A 164 -12.14 -22.77 8.69
N ALA A 165 -11.49 -23.55 9.57
CA ALA A 165 -10.06 -23.86 9.45
C ALA A 165 -9.70 -24.44 8.07
N ALA A 166 -10.56 -25.32 7.53
CA ALA A 166 -10.39 -25.89 6.19
C ALA A 166 -10.40 -24.83 5.08
N ASP A 167 -11.38 -23.92 5.10
CA ASP A 167 -11.50 -22.85 4.12
C ASP A 167 -10.30 -21.89 4.15
N VAL A 168 -9.84 -21.54 5.37
CA VAL A 168 -8.65 -20.72 5.57
C VAL A 168 -7.40 -21.42 5.01
N ALA A 169 -7.23 -22.70 5.30
CA ALA A 169 -6.09 -23.49 4.80
C ALA A 169 -6.08 -23.54 3.27
N LEU A 170 -7.24 -23.74 2.63
CA LEU A 170 -7.38 -23.74 1.17
C LEU A 170 -6.99 -22.40 0.55
N VAL A 171 -7.44 -21.28 1.13
CA VAL A 171 -7.10 -19.94 0.64
C VAL A 171 -5.60 -19.68 0.76
N VAL A 172 -5.00 -20.04 1.90
CA VAL A 172 -3.55 -19.89 2.12
C VAL A 172 -2.78 -20.72 1.09
N GLN A 173 -3.12 -22.00 0.91
CA GLN A 173 -2.49 -22.89 -0.07
C GLN A 173 -2.58 -22.35 -1.51
N ARG A 174 -3.74 -21.80 -1.90
CA ARG A 174 -3.94 -21.17 -3.22
C ARG A 174 -3.03 -19.96 -3.45
N ASP A 175 -2.87 -19.10 -2.44
CA ASP A 175 -1.95 -17.96 -2.51
C ASP A 175 -0.49 -18.43 -2.65
N HIS A 176 -0.08 -19.46 -1.89
CA HIS A 176 1.25 -20.06 -2.01
C HIS A 176 1.52 -20.63 -3.40
N ALA A 177 0.59 -21.41 -3.96
CA ALA A 177 0.73 -21.96 -5.31
C ALA A 177 0.86 -20.84 -6.36
N SER A 178 0.09 -19.76 -6.19
CA SER A 178 0.14 -18.58 -7.07
C SER A 178 1.48 -17.84 -6.98
N LYS A 179 2.09 -17.77 -5.79
CA LYS A 179 3.42 -17.17 -5.58
C LYS A 179 4.54 -18.02 -6.15
N ILE A 180 4.48 -19.34 -5.99
CA ILE A 180 5.45 -20.28 -6.58
C ILE A 180 5.49 -20.13 -8.09
N ARG A 181 4.32 -20.08 -8.74
CA ARG A 181 4.23 -19.91 -10.20
C ARG A 181 4.80 -18.58 -10.70
N ARG A 182 4.69 -17.49 -9.92
CA ARG A 182 5.23 -16.18 -10.32
C ARG A 182 6.73 -16.02 -10.06
N ASN A 183 7.23 -16.53 -8.93
CA ASN A 183 8.58 -16.20 -8.45
C ASN A 183 9.55 -17.39 -8.43
N GLY A 184 9.10 -18.61 -8.79
CA GLY A 184 9.95 -19.81 -8.82
C GLY A 184 10.49 -20.30 -7.46
N ARG A 185 10.20 -19.61 -6.34
CA ARG A 185 10.67 -19.98 -5.00
C ARG A 185 9.71 -19.53 -3.89
N LEU A 186 9.50 -20.37 -2.87
CA LEU A 186 8.80 -20.02 -1.63
C LEU A 186 9.70 -19.18 -0.71
N PRO A 187 9.17 -18.16 -0.01
CA PRO A 187 9.91 -17.48 1.07
C PRO A 187 10.16 -18.45 2.24
N ALA A 188 11.42 -18.56 2.69
CA ALA A 188 11.86 -19.52 3.72
C ALA A 188 11.08 -19.41 5.05
N ALA A 189 10.59 -18.21 5.40
CA ALA A 189 9.83 -17.98 6.63
C ALA A 189 8.47 -18.70 6.68
N GLN A 190 7.86 -18.99 5.52
CA GLN A 190 6.53 -19.61 5.43
C GLN A 190 6.57 -21.15 5.44
N SER A 191 7.74 -21.76 5.23
CA SER A 191 7.90 -23.22 5.26
C SER A 191 7.57 -23.83 6.64
N ARG A 192 7.66 -23.04 7.73
CA ARG A 192 7.39 -23.50 9.10
C ARG A 192 5.92 -23.71 9.43
N TYR A 193 4.99 -23.06 8.72
CA TYR A 193 3.57 -23.27 8.94
C TYR A 193 3.05 -24.56 8.28
N LEU A 194 3.81 -25.13 7.33
CA LEU A 194 3.40 -26.28 6.55
C LEU A 194 3.69 -27.63 7.23
N SER A 195 4.47 -27.64 8.32
CA SER A 195 4.76 -28.87 9.09
C SER A 195 3.69 -29.20 10.13
N VAL A 196 2.70 -28.33 10.33
CA VAL A 196 1.54 -28.64 11.19
C VAL A 196 0.43 -29.17 10.29
N GLN A 197 0.46 -30.48 10.05
CA GLN A 197 -0.73 -31.21 9.57
C GLN A 197 -1.78 -31.10 10.68
N PRO A 198 -2.98 -30.55 10.44
CA PRO A 198 -4.06 -30.70 11.41
C PRO A 198 -4.45 -32.19 11.42
N SER A 199 -4.12 -32.89 12.51
CA SER A 199 -4.82 -34.14 12.83
C SER A 199 -6.29 -33.77 13.00
N ILE A 200 -7.11 -34.31 12.11
CA ILE A 200 -8.57 -34.23 12.24
C ILE A 200 -8.93 -35.21 13.35
N ASP A 201 -8.83 -34.77 14.61
CA ASP A 201 -9.43 -35.50 15.71
C ASP A 201 -10.95 -35.29 15.63
N SER A 202 -11.62 -36.41 15.42
CA SER A 202 -13.06 -36.50 15.29
C SER A 202 -13.66 -36.61 16.69
N ASP A 203 -13.89 -35.48 17.36
CA ASP A 203 -14.57 -35.47 18.66
C ASP A 203 -16.03 -35.04 18.52
N SER A 204 -16.85 -36.07 18.33
CA SER A 204 -18.03 -36.43 19.13
C SER A 204 -18.72 -35.31 19.91
N GLU A 205 -20.01 -35.12 19.63
CA GLU A 205 -20.97 -34.47 20.53
C GLU A 205 -20.90 -35.05 21.95
N SER A 206 -20.67 -34.19 22.94
CA SER A 206 -21.20 -34.39 24.29
C SER A 206 -21.59 -33.05 24.88
N SER A 207 -22.90 -32.90 25.01
CA SER A 207 -23.64 -31.88 25.74
C SER A 207 -23.23 -31.84 27.22
N GLU A 208 -22.94 -30.66 27.79
CA GLU A 208 -23.21 -30.35 29.21
C GLU A 208 -23.07 -28.85 29.54
N ASP A 209 -24.19 -28.33 30.05
CA ASP A 209 -24.37 -27.32 31.11
C ASP A 209 -23.90 -25.87 30.96
N ILE A 210 -24.84 -25.05 30.48
CA ILE A 210 -25.00 -23.64 30.83
C ILE A 210 -25.35 -23.56 32.32
N ARG A 211 -24.37 -23.20 33.17
CA ARG A 211 -24.66 -22.58 34.47
C ARG A 211 -24.26 -21.10 34.47
N SER A 212 -25.30 -20.31 34.64
CA SER A 212 -25.33 -18.91 35.03
C SER A 212 -24.36 -18.54 36.16
N HIS A 213 -23.62 -17.45 35.99
CA HIS A 213 -23.29 -16.56 37.10
C HIS A 213 -23.20 -15.11 36.60
N THR A 214 -24.28 -14.38 36.81
CA THR A 214 -24.28 -12.93 37.03
C THR A 214 -23.42 -12.62 38.25
N ASP A 215 -22.41 -11.75 38.18
CA ASP A 215 -22.25 -10.76 39.25
C ASP A 215 -21.36 -9.57 38.89
N LEU A 216 -21.76 -8.44 39.48
CA LEU A 216 -21.30 -7.08 39.28
C LEU A 216 -19.89 -6.79 39.82
N ARG A 217 -19.15 -5.91 39.13
CA ARG A 217 -18.59 -4.66 39.68
C ARG A 217 -18.05 -3.74 38.60
#